data_AF-A0A0H5RZ44-F1
#
_entry.id   AF-A0A0H5RZ44-F1
#
_cell.length_a   1.000
_cell.length_b   1.000
_cell.length_c   1.000
_cell.angle_alpha   90.00
_cell.angle_beta   90.00
_cell.angle_gamma   90.00
#
_symmetry.space_group_name_H-M   'P 1'
#
loop_
_entity.id
_entity.type
_entity.pdbx_description
1 polymer ?
#
loop_
_entity_poly.entity_id
_entity_poly.type
_entity_poly.pdbx_seq_one_letter_code
_entity_poly.pdbx_strand_id
1 'polypeptide(L)'
;MRDFMRKALIALAVSSTVVSGSVIAADWVTGGTGGSVEIGGTLTISPKLTPWEIKVGAAVHNLDATIKSAANTVSVPVNTTIPVLSIRTNVREHVSLWGVSPQISYGNFNPASDMSEAGLGMLTVDVTNEEGNQIGKVKLPLTVAALGGGSTMHSAGLMAPKAGDVFWGGVATTQNMSLAYGDALAKLTAIDPETIINFVDGPSVEQDSVGYITPGNDGTTYSAAYVSGIESGKNLVITFNDAVKSGSITWKASLPITVSYV
;
A
#
# COMPACT_ATOMS: atom_id res chain seq x y z
N MET A 1 29.18 -20.79 22.01
CA MET A 1 28.77 -19.85 20.94
C MET A 1 28.33 -20.67 19.74
N ARG A 2 27.01 -20.78 19.53
CA ARG A 2 26.41 -21.38 18.34
C ARG A 2 25.78 -20.23 17.56
N ASP A 3 26.37 -19.88 16.43
CA ASP A 3 25.74 -19.03 15.44
C ASP A 3 24.67 -19.83 14.70
N PHE A 4 23.43 -19.35 14.74
CA PHE A 4 22.32 -19.86 13.96
C PHE A 4 22.01 -18.82 12.87
N MET A 5 22.62 -18.97 11.70
CA MET A 5 22.34 -18.10 10.56
C MET A 5 20.96 -18.39 9.96
N ARG A 6 20.20 -17.30 9.77
CA ARG A 6 18.90 -17.22 9.11
C ARG A 6 19.00 -17.67 7.64
N LYS A 7 18.16 -18.63 7.23
CA LYS A 7 18.03 -19.02 5.83
C LYS A 7 17.19 -17.98 5.09
N ALA A 8 17.81 -17.14 4.28
CA ALA A 8 17.12 -16.34 3.26
C ALA A 8 17.07 -17.18 1.97
N LEU A 9 15.87 -17.59 1.59
CA LEU A 9 15.56 -18.28 0.32
C LEU A 9 14.75 -17.32 -0.53
N ILE A 10 15.40 -16.53 -1.39
CA ILE A 10 14.74 -15.92 -2.56
C ILE A 10 15.76 -15.86 -3.70
N ALA A 11 15.62 -16.77 -4.66
CA ALA A 11 16.14 -16.58 -6.00
C ALA A 11 15.23 -17.36 -6.96
N LEU A 12 14.23 -16.68 -7.54
CA LEU A 12 13.50 -17.19 -8.69
C LEU A 12 14.37 -16.91 -9.92
N ALA A 13 15.12 -17.92 -10.37
CA ALA A 13 15.88 -17.85 -11.60
C ALA A 13 14.91 -18.00 -12.79
N VAL A 14 14.61 -16.90 -13.48
CA VAL A 14 14.01 -16.97 -14.82
C VAL A 14 15.18 -17.16 -15.79
N SER A 15 15.41 -18.40 -16.22
CA SER A 15 16.31 -18.66 -17.35
C SER A 15 15.59 -18.28 -18.64
N SER A 16 15.75 -17.06 -19.12
CA SER A 16 15.35 -16.72 -20.48
C SER A 16 16.42 -17.25 -21.44
N THR A 17 16.13 -18.36 -22.12
CA THR A 17 16.89 -18.77 -23.29
C THR A 17 16.68 -17.73 -24.39
N VAL A 18 17.75 -17.01 -24.75
CA VAL A 18 17.75 -16.17 -25.95
C VAL A 18 17.68 -17.11 -27.14
N VAL A 19 16.51 -17.22 -27.78
CA VAL A 19 16.42 -17.88 -29.08
C VAL A 19 16.94 -16.90 -30.11
N SER A 20 18.18 -17.07 -30.55
CA SER A 20 18.71 -16.36 -31.71
C SER A 20 17.95 -16.84 -32.95
N GLY A 21 16.89 -16.11 -33.32
CA GLY A 21 16.15 -16.36 -34.56
C GLY A 21 17.02 -16.03 -35.77
N SER A 22 17.44 -17.04 -36.52
CA SER A 22 17.99 -16.81 -37.87
C SER A 22 16.81 -16.52 -38.79
N VAL A 23 16.73 -15.29 -39.30
CA VAL A 23 15.72 -14.91 -40.28
C VAL A 23 16.15 -15.46 -41.63
N ILE A 24 15.37 -16.38 -42.19
CA ILE A 24 15.48 -16.79 -43.59
C ILE A 24 14.24 -16.22 -44.27
N ALA A 25 14.43 -15.32 -45.23
CA ALA A 25 13.33 -14.88 -46.08
C ALA A 25 12.80 -16.09 -46.87
N ALA A 26 11.48 -16.23 -46.98
CA ALA A 26 10.89 -17.29 -47.80
C ALA A 26 11.26 -17.08 -49.28
N ASP A 27 11.59 -18.17 -49.97
CA ASP A 27 11.92 -18.16 -51.40
C ASP A 27 10.75 -17.66 -52.27
N TRP A 28 11.08 -17.11 -53.44
CA TRP A 28 10.07 -16.66 -54.41
C TRP A 28 9.22 -17.83 -54.93
N VAL A 29 7.89 -17.72 -54.81
CA VAL A 29 6.94 -18.70 -55.34
C VAL A 29 6.13 -18.09 -56.50
N THR A 30 6.37 -18.58 -57.72
CA THR A 30 5.64 -18.15 -58.92
C THR A 30 4.15 -18.52 -58.81
N GLY A 31 3.26 -17.53 -58.90
CA GLY A 31 1.81 -17.72 -58.76
C GLY A 31 1.31 -17.81 -57.31
N GLY A 32 2.13 -17.44 -56.33
CA GLY A 32 1.75 -17.46 -54.91
C GLY A 32 0.59 -16.50 -54.59
N THR A 33 -0.23 -16.87 -53.61
CA THR A 33 -1.39 -16.10 -53.14
C THR A 33 -1.10 -15.24 -51.89
N GLY A 34 0.16 -15.20 -51.42
CA GLY A 34 0.59 -14.47 -50.24
C GLY A 34 0.59 -15.30 -48.93
N GLY A 35 0.85 -14.64 -47.80
CA GLY A 35 0.90 -15.20 -46.45
C GLY A 35 1.03 -14.10 -45.38
N SER A 36 1.12 -14.45 -44.09
CA SER A 36 1.39 -13.51 -42.99
C SER A 36 2.85 -13.57 -42.52
N VAL A 37 3.36 -12.44 -42.02
CA VAL A 37 4.66 -12.36 -41.34
C VAL A 37 4.38 -12.19 -39.86
N GLU A 38 4.74 -13.19 -39.07
CA GLU A 38 4.63 -13.14 -37.61
C GLU A 38 5.85 -12.43 -37.02
N ILE A 39 5.61 -11.35 -36.28
CA ILE A 39 6.64 -10.58 -35.58
C ILE A 39 6.38 -10.71 -34.09
N GLY A 40 7.35 -11.24 -33.35
CA GLY A 40 7.23 -11.42 -31.91
C GLY A 40 8.60 -11.43 -31.22
N GLY A 41 8.58 -11.27 -29.91
CA GLY A 41 9.77 -11.32 -29.06
C GLY A 41 9.38 -11.47 -27.59
N THR A 42 10.37 -11.74 -26.74
CA THR A 42 10.18 -11.81 -25.28
C THR A 42 10.58 -10.47 -24.67
N LEU A 43 9.66 -9.85 -23.92
CA LEU A 43 9.97 -8.69 -23.10
C LEU A 43 10.37 -9.16 -21.70
N THR A 44 11.62 -8.91 -21.31
CA THR A 44 12.10 -9.18 -19.96
C THR A 44 12.05 -7.88 -19.15
N ILE A 45 11.23 -7.83 -18.12
CA ILE A 45 11.14 -6.69 -17.21
C ILE A 45 12.23 -6.84 -16.14
N SER A 46 13.21 -5.93 -16.11
CA SER A 46 14.12 -5.82 -14.98
C SER A 46 13.46 -5.01 -13.85
N PRO A 47 13.48 -5.47 -12.60
CA PRO A 47 12.89 -4.72 -11.50
C PRO A 47 13.62 -3.38 -11.32
N LYS A 48 12.86 -2.27 -11.30
CA LYS A 48 13.38 -0.96 -10.90
C LYS A 48 13.78 -1.06 -9.43
N LEU A 49 15.08 -0.98 -9.13
CA LEU A 49 15.56 -0.82 -7.76
C LEU A 49 15.08 0.54 -7.26
N THR A 50 14.19 0.53 -6.27
CA THR A 50 13.74 1.73 -5.58
C THR A 50 14.29 1.71 -4.15
N PRO A 51 14.49 2.87 -3.52
CA PRO A 51 14.91 2.95 -2.12
C PRO A 51 13.81 2.54 -1.13
N TRP A 52 12.77 1.83 -1.58
CA TRP A 52 11.59 1.49 -0.79
C TRP A 52 11.44 -0.01 -0.60
N GLU A 53 11.06 -0.39 0.62
CA GLU A 53 10.49 -1.69 0.92
C GLU A 53 9.00 -1.52 1.17
N ILE A 54 8.21 -2.42 0.59
CA ILE A 54 6.75 -2.42 0.71
C ILE A 54 6.32 -3.75 1.31
N LYS A 55 5.43 -3.70 2.30
CA LYS A 55 4.78 -4.87 2.90
C LYS A 55 3.26 -4.67 2.89
N VAL A 56 2.55 -5.59 2.24
CA VAL A 56 1.09 -5.62 2.25
C VAL A 56 0.63 -6.57 3.36
N GLY A 57 -0.46 -6.20 4.05
CA GLY A 57 -1.07 -6.99 5.11
C GLY A 57 -1.48 -8.39 4.65
N ALA A 58 -1.43 -9.35 5.56
CA ALA A 58 -1.92 -10.70 5.31
C ALA A 58 -3.46 -10.73 5.23
N ALA A 59 -4.00 -11.74 4.56
CA ALA A 59 -5.44 -11.97 4.54
C ALA A 59 -5.96 -12.26 5.96
N VAL A 60 -7.10 -11.65 6.31
CA VAL A 60 -7.78 -11.83 7.60
C VAL A 60 -9.07 -12.61 7.35
N HIS A 61 -9.27 -13.70 8.10
CA HIS A 61 -10.38 -14.64 7.90
C HIS A 61 -11.30 -14.80 9.11
N ASN A 62 -11.04 -14.08 10.20
CA ASN A 62 -11.69 -14.24 11.52
C ASN A 62 -12.47 -13.00 11.96
N LEU A 63 -13.13 -12.34 11.01
CA LEU A 63 -13.99 -11.16 11.23
C LEU A 63 -15.47 -11.59 11.28
N ASP A 64 -15.77 -12.49 12.20
CA ASP A 64 -17.10 -13.06 12.36
C ASP A 64 -18.02 -12.14 13.19
N ALA A 65 -19.30 -12.06 12.81
CA ALA A 65 -20.31 -11.36 13.59
C ALA A 65 -21.70 -11.96 13.42
N THR A 66 -22.54 -11.78 14.43
CA THR A 66 -23.94 -12.23 14.42
C THR A 66 -24.85 -11.10 13.94
N ILE A 67 -25.67 -11.37 12.92
CA ILE A 67 -26.72 -10.46 12.43
C ILE A 67 -28.10 -11.02 12.79
N LYS A 68 -29.04 -10.14 13.17
CA LYS A 68 -30.43 -10.53 13.42
C LYS A 68 -31.15 -10.80 12.10
N SER A 69 -32.06 -11.77 12.09
CA SER A 69 -32.93 -12.01 10.94
C SER A 69 -33.68 -10.72 10.56
N ALA A 70 -33.83 -10.49 9.26
CA ALA A 70 -34.41 -9.31 8.63
C ALA A 70 -33.63 -7.99 8.84
N ALA A 71 -32.42 -8.02 9.40
CA ALA A 71 -31.53 -6.87 9.41
C ALA A 71 -30.64 -6.83 8.14
N ASN A 72 -30.23 -5.63 7.77
CA ASN A 72 -29.38 -5.38 6.60
C ASN A 72 -27.99 -4.88 7.02
N THR A 73 -27.77 -4.61 8.30
CA THR A 73 -26.53 -4.02 8.80
C THR A 73 -25.97 -4.85 9.94
N VAL A 74 -24.66 -5.06 9.93
CA VAL A 74 -23.93 -5.71 11.04
C VAL A 74 -22.66 -4.94 11.35
N SER A 75 -22.40 -4.77 12.64
CA SER A 75 -21.14 -4.23 13.14
C SER A 75 -20.24 -5.39 13.50
N VAL A 76 -19.04 -5.43 12.94
CA VAL A 76 -18.05 -6.47 13.18
C VAL A 76 -16.88 -5.85 13.97
N PRO A 77 -16.57 -6.38 15.17
CA PRO A 77 -15.48 -5.86 15.97
C PRO A 77 -14.12 -6.33 15.45
N VAL A 78 -13.15 -5.41 15.43
CA VAL A 78 -11.74 -5.72 15.15
C VAL A 78 -11.02 -5.92 16.47
N ASN A 79 -10.73 -7.17 16.82
CA ASN A 79 -10.14 -7.51 18.12
C ASN A 79 -8.60 -7.38 18.13
N THR A 80 -7.98 -7.52 16.98
CA THR A 80 -6.53 -7.41 16.81
C THR A 80 -6.26 -6.43 15.68
N THR A 81 -5.27 -5.56 15.86
CA THR A 81 -4.87 -4.60 14.82
C THR A 81 -4.52 -5.35 13.53
N ILE A 82 -5.06 -4.86 12.41
CA ILE A 82 -4.85 -5.42 11.07
C ILE A 82 -3.97 -4.45 10.30
N PRO A 83 -2.66 -4.75 10.11
CA PRO A 83 -1.83 -3.99 9.19
C PRO A 83 -2.35 -4.15 7.77
N VAL A 84 -2.40 -3.05 7.01
CA VAL A 84 -2.90 -3.03 5.63
C VAL A 84 -1.76 -2.80 4.64
N LEU A 85 -0.96 -1.76 4.86
CA LEU A 85 0.18 -1.41 4.01
C LEU A 85 1.25 -0.74 4.87
N SER A 86 2.49 -1.19 4.75
CA SER A 86 3.66 -0.55 5.32
C SER A 86 4.66 -0.24 4.21
N ILE A 87 5.23 0.96 4.23
CA ILE A 87 6.28 1.40 3.32
C ILE A 87 7.39 2.04 4.14
N ARG A 88 8.64 1.71 3.86
CA ARG A 88 9.79 2.34 4.50
C ARG A 88 10.96 2.46 3.55
N THR A 89 11.90 3.35 3.84
CA THR A 89 13.19 3.32 3.17
C THR A 89 13.91 2.01 3.44
N ASN A 90 14.60 1.47 2.44
CA ASN A 90 15.20 0.14 2.49
C ASN A 90 16.53 0.07 3.27
N VAL A 91 17.06 1.22 3.69
CA VAL A 91 18.32 1.35 4.43
C VAL A 91 18.14 2.33 5.58
N ARG A 92 18.94 2.14 6.64
CA ARG A 92 18.98 3.01 7.81
C ARG A 92 19.88 4.22 7.58
N GLU A 93 19.59 4.97 6.51
CA GLU A 93 20.30 6.17 6.08
C GLU A 93 19.32 7.11 5.36
N HIS A 94 19.71 8.37 5.18
CA HIS A 94 18.99 9.28 4.29
C HIS A 94 19.36 8.99 2.84
N VAL A 95 18.37 8.77 1.98
CA VAL A 95 18.54 8.41 0.56
C VAL A 95 17.82 9.40 -0.36
N SER A 96 18.27 9.51 -1.61
CA SER A 96 17.56 10.33 -2.59
C SER A 96 16.22 9.69 -2.94
N LEU A 97 15.15 10.48 -2.87
CA LEU A 97 13.79 10.07 -3.23
C LEU A 97 13.30 10.68 -4.55
N TRP A 98 14.17 11.39 -5.27
CA TRP A 98 13.82 12.06 -6.51
C TRP A 98 13.48 11.06 -7.63
N GLY A 99 12.31 11.22 -8.26
CA GLY A 99 11.80 10.35 -9.33
C GLY A 99 11.34 8.95 -8.88
N VAL A 100 11.21 8.78 -7.55
CA VAL A 100 10.77 7.54 -6.90
C VAL A 100 9.85 7.85 -5.71
N SER A 101 9.07 8.92 -5.75
CA SER A 101 8.15 9.28 -4.66
C SER A 101 6.91 8.37 -4.67
N PRO A 102 6.64 7.55 -3.62
CA PRO A 102 5.51 6.64 -3.60
C PRO A 102 4.18 7.38 -3.62
N GLN A 103 3.29 6.99 -4.52
CA GLN A 103 1.91 7.46 -4.60
C GLN A 103 0.99 6.27 -4.32
N ILE A 104 0.08 6.41 -3.36
CA ILE A 104 -0.71 5.32 -2.80
C ILE A 104 -2.18 5.48 -3.24
N SER A 105 -2.82 4.37 -3.63
CA SER A 105 -4.27 4.34 -3.87
C SER A 105 -4.89 3.14 -3.16
N TYR A 106 -6.00 3.41 -2.46
CA TYR A 106 -6.89 2.41 -1.87
C TYR A 106 -8.17 2.23 -2.70
N GLY A 107 -8.06 2.35 -4.03
CA GLY A 107 -9.21 2.40 -4.94
C GLY A 107 -9.88 3.78 -4.89
N ASN A 108 -11.12 3.83 -4.37
CA ASN A 108 -11.94 5.04 -4.36
C ASN A 108 -11.70 5.97 -3.15
N PHE A 109 -10.77 5.61 -2.24
CA PHE A 109 -10.42 6.46 -1.11
C PHE A 109 -9.75 7.75 -1.56
N ASN A 110 -10.23 8.88 -1.04
CA ASN A 110 -9.60 10.17 -1.22
C ASN A 110 -9.27 10.79 0.13
N PRO A 111 -7.99 10.83 0.55
CA PRO A 111 -7.59 11.44 1.83
C PRO A 111 -7.94 12.93 1.98
N ALA A 112 -8.27 13.63 0.90
CA ALA A 112 -8.74 15.02 0.97
C ALA A 112 -10.18 15.15 1.48
N SER A 113 -11.03 14.13 1.30
CA SER A 113 -12.45 14.16 1.67
C SER A 113 -12.87 13.09 2.67
N ASP A 114 -12.12 11.99 2.74
CA ASP A 114 -12.56 10.78 3.44
C ASP A 114 -11.91 10.62 4.82
N MET A 115 -11.06 11.57 5.21
CA MET A 115 -10.49 11.66 6.55
C MET A 115 -11.53 12.19 7.53
N SER A 116 -11.79 11.47 8.61
CA SER A 116 -12.75 11.83 9.65
C SER A 116 -12.11 12.55 10.84
N GLU A 117 -10.85 12.25 11.13
CA GLU A 117 -10.01 12.92 12.14
C GLU A 117 -8.54 12.73 11.77
N ALA A 118 -7.62 13.32 12.54
CA ALA A 118 -6.19 13.24 12.26
C ALA A 118 -5.72 11.79 12.16
N GLY A 119 -5.18 11.41 11.00
CA GLY A 119 -4.69 10.05 10.75
C GLY A 119 -5.76 8.96 10.70
N LEU A 120 -7.05 9.28 10.65
CA LEU A 120 -8.13 8.30 10.50
C LEU A 120 -9.07 8.68 9.36
N GLY A 121 -9.19 7.78 8.38
CA GLY A 121 -10.18 7.85 7.32
C GLY A 121 -11.20 6.73 7.39
N MET A 122 -12.25 6.88 6.58
CA MET A 122 -13.29 5.86 6.41
C MET A 122 -13.34 5.38 4.99
N LEU A 123 -13.01 4.11 4.79
CA LEU A 123 -13.01 3.48 3.49
C LEU A 123 -14.31 2.70 3.26
N THR A 124 -14.85 2.76 2.04
CA THR A 124 -15.95 1.90 1.61
C THR A 124 -15.47 0.92 0.56
N VAL A 125 -15.70 -0.38 0.79
CA VAL A 125 -15.31 -1.47 -0.12
C VAL A 125 -16.52 -2.33 -0.41
N ASP A 126 -16.60 -2.88 -1.62
CA ASP A 126 -17.66 -3.83 -1.96
C ASP A 126 -17.47 -5.15 -1.21
N VAL A 127 -18.59 -5.74 -0.80
CA VAL A 127 -18.64 -7.04 -0.13
C VAL A 127 -19.21 -8.04 -1.10
N THR A 128 -18.50 -9.15 -1.31
CA THR A 128 -18.91 -10.26 -2.19
C THR A 128 -19.15 -11.53 -1.39
N ASN A 129 -19.99 -12.42 -1.93
CA ASN A 129 -20.08 -13.80 -1.46
C ASN A 129 -18.92 -14.67 -2.03
N GLU A 130 -18.92 -15.97 -1.74
CA GLU A 130 -17.93 -16.94 -2.25
C GLU A 130 -17.94 -17.07 -3.78
N GLU A 131 -19.08 -16.86 -4.42
CA GLU A 131 -19.25 -16.90 -5.88
C GLU A 131 -18.73 -15.63 -6.58
N GLY A 132 -18.34 -14.61 -5.80
CA GLY A 132 -17.89 -13.31 -6.30
C GLY A 132 -19.02 -12.32 -6.60
N ASN A 133 -20.27 -12.67 -6.30
CA ASN A 133 -21.42 -11.79 -6.46
C ASN A 133 -21.39 -10.71 -5.37
N GLN A 134 -21.59 -9.44 -5.75
CA GLN A 134 -21.70 -8.36 -4.78
C GLN A 134 -22.98 -8.49 -3.96
N ILE A 135 -22.82 -8.55 -2.63
CA ILE A 135 -23.93 -8.69 -1.66
C ILE A 135 -24.09 -7.47 -0.76
N GLY A 136 -23.17 -6.49 -0.84
CA GLY A 136 -23.25 -5.28 -0.03
C GLY A 136 -22.00 -4.42 -0.12
N LYS A 137 -21.81 -3.59 0.90
CA LYS A 137 -20.64 -2.75 1.12
C LYS A 137 -20.22 -2.79 2.57
N VAL A 138 -18.91 -2.67 2.81
CA VAL A 138 -18.34 -2.51 4.15
C VAL A 138 -17.73 -1.12 4.25
N LYS A 139 -18.06 -0.42 5.33
CA LYS A 139 -17.38 0.79 5.77
C LYS A 139 -16.39 0.41 6.85
N LEU A 140 -15.10 0.64 6.61
CA LEU A 140 -14.01 0.29 7.53
C LEU A 140 -13.20 1.54 7.92
N PRO A 141 -12.79 1.65 9.19
CA PRO A 141 -11.86 2.69 9.63
C PRO A 141 -10.44 2.34 9.17
N LEU A 142 -9.75 3.29 8.55
CA LEU A 142 -8.37 3.15 8.11
C LEU A 142 -7.51 4.20 8.83
N THR A 143 -6.73 3.74 9.80
CA THR A 143 -5.72 4.58 10.45
C THR A 143 -4.51 4.65 9.53
N VAL A 144 -3.99 5.85 9.29
CA VAL A 144 -2.80 6.13 8.47
C VAL A 144 -1.82 6.99 9.27
N ALA A 145 -0.54 6.68 9.15
CA ALA A 145 0.52 7.43 9.82
C ALA A 145 1.78 7.42 8.96
N ALA A 146 2.49 8.54 8.95
CA ALA A 146 3.75 8.65 8.24
C ALA A 146 4.71 9.60 8.95
N LEU A 147 6.00 9.29 8.81
CA LEU A 147 7.12 10.09 9.29
C LEU A 147 8.09 10.35 8.16
N GLY A 148 8.75 11.50 8.23
CA GLY A 148 9.85 11.85 7.35
C GLY A 148 10.89 12.70 8.07
N GLY A 149 12.15 12.44 7.75
CA GLY A 149 13.30 13.25 8.14
C GLY A 149 14.21 13.47 6.93
N GLY A 150 14.84 14.63 6.84
CA GLY A 150 15.79 14.96 5.78
C GLY A 150 17.19 15.15 6.34
N SER A 151 18.23 15.00 5.52
CA SER A 151 19.62 15.23 5.95
C SER A 151 19.87 16.66 6.46
N THR A 152 19.02 17.62 6.06
CA THR A 152 19.05 19.02 6.47
C THR A 152 17.72 19.52 7.04
N MET A 153 16.71 18.66 7.14
CA MET A 153 15.35 18.99 7.59
C MET A 153 15.03 18.27 8.90
N HIS A 154 14.31 18.91 9.80
CA HIS A 154 13.81 18.24 11.00
C HIS A 154 12.85 17.11 10.65
N SER A 155 12.75 16.14 11.55
CA SER A 155 11.73 15.10 11.42
C SER A 155 10.35 15.64 11.80
N ALA A 156 9.34 15.23 11.04
CA ALA A 156 7.94 15.57 11.28
C ALA A 156 7.01 14.38 10.94
N GLY A 157 5.77 14.44 11.43
CA GLY A 157 4.67 13.69 10.83
C GLY A 157 4.41 14.19 9.41
N LEU A 158 3.97 13.32 8.50
CA LEU A 158 3.78 13.72 7.10
C LEU A 158 2.31 13.94 6.72
N MET A 159 2.09 15.04 6.02
CA MET A 159 0.99 15.25 5.09
C MET A 159 1.51 15.19 3.65
N ALA A 160 0.62 15.05 2.68
CA ALA A 160 0.95 15.07 1.25
C ALA A 160 -0.08 15.93 0.51
N PRO A 161 0.13 17.25 0.42
CA PRO A 161 -0.83 18.17 -0.19
C PRO A 161 -1.10 17.91 -1.68
N LYS A 162 -0.13 17.39 -2.44
CA LYS A 162 -0.26 17.20 -3.89
C LYS A 162 0.51 15.98 -4.42
N ALA A 163 0.14 15.54 -5.62
CA ALA A 163 0.87 14.49 -6.33
C ALA A 163 2.36 14.87 -6.50
N GLY A 164 3.24 13.90 -6.31
CA GLY A 164 4.69 14.13 -6.21
C GLY A 164 5.20 14.14 -4.78
N ASP A 165 4.36 14.52 -3.81
CA ASP A 165 4.74 14.44 -2.40
C ASP A 165 4.79 12.98 -1.95
N VAL A 166 5.72 12.68 -1.05
CA VAL A 166 5.93 11.32 -0.53
C VAL A 166 4.66 10.85 0.18
N PHE A 167 4.16 9.67 -0.21
CA PHE A 167 2.93 9.03 0.27
C PHE A 167 1.63 9.75 -0.10
N TRP A 168 1.64 10.60 -1.14
CA TRP A 168 0.41 11.19 -1.67
C TRP A 168 -0.64 10.12 -2.01
N GLY A 169 -1.90 10.40 -1.65
CA GLY A 169 -3.02 9.45 -1.75
C GLY A 169 -3.14 8.45 -0.59
N GLY A 170 -2.13 8.37 0.29
CA GLY A 170 -2.17 7.56 1.51
C GLY A 170 -2.31 8.36 2.81
N VAL A 171 -1.75 9.56 2.88
CA VAL A 171 -1.89 10.47 4.04
C VAL A 171 -2.78 11.67 3.71
N ALA A 172 -3.20 12.41 4.73
CA ALA A 172 -4.01 13.60 4.55
C ALA A 172 -3.30 14.71 3.75
N THR A 173 -4.09 15.58 3.14
CA THR A 173 -3.61 16.73 2.34
C THR A 173 -3.46 18.01 3.15
N THR A 174 -3.91 18.02 4.40
CA THR A 174 -3.91 19.19 5.29
C THR A 174 -3.33 18.85 6.65
N GLN A 175 -2.71 19.86 7.28
CA GLN A 175 -1.99 19.69 8.54
C GLN A 175 -2.88 19.19 9.68
N ASN A 176 -4.09 19.72 9.80
CA ASN A 176 -5.06 19.38 10.85
C ASN A 176 -5.62 17.95 10.75
N MET A 177 -5.48 17.31 9.58
CA MET A 177 -5.94 15.93 9.35
C MET A 177 -4.76 14.93 9.34
N SER A 178 -3.54 15.42 9.56
CA SER A 178 -2.33 14.61 9.69
C SER A 178 -1.90 14.47 11.15
N LEU A 179 -1.28 13.34 11.46
CA LEU A 179 -0.67 13.11 12.76
C LEU A 179 0.67 13.85 12.83
N ALA A 180 0.92 14.52 13.95
CA ALA A 180 2.24 15.05 14.27
C ALA A 180 3.25 13.92 14.52
N TYR A 181 4.54 14.26 14.54
CA TYR A 181 5.63 13.27 14.67
C TYR A 181 5.40 12.27 15.80
N GLY A 182 5.10 12.74 17.01
CA GLY A 182 4.95 11.87 18.19
C GLY A 182 3.84 10.84 18.02
N ASP A 183 2.67 11.29 17.56
CA ASP A 183 1.52 10.42 17.33
C ASP A 183 1.73 9.50 16.13
N ALA A 184 2.35 9.99 15.06
CA ALA A 184 2.68 9.19 13.88
C ALA A 184 3.66 8.06 14.24
N LEU A 185 4.68 8.33 15.05
CA LEU A 185 5.61 7.33 15.57
C LEU A 185 4.90 6.27 16.40
N ALA A 186 3.99 6.69 17.28
CA ALA A 186 3.20 5.78 18.11
C ALA A 186 2.34 4.85 17.24
N LYS A 187 1.68 5.38 16.20
CA LYS A 187 0.85 4.58 15.27
C LYS A 187 1.67 3.65 14.39
N LEU A 188 2.80 4.12 13.84
CA LEU A 188 3.74 3.27 13.10
C LEU A 188 4.17 2.07 13.95
N THR A 189 4.59 2.32 15.19
CA THR A 189 5.04 1.27 16.11
C THR A 189 3.93 0.31 16.51
N ALA A 190 2.71 0.81 16.74
CA ALA A 190 1.57 0.02 17.17
C ALA A 190 0.97 -0.84 16.05
N ILE A 191 0.97 -0.36 14.81
CA ILE A 191 0.41 -1.10 13.67
C ILE A 191 1.45 -2.08 13.12
N ASP A 192 2.66 -1.61 12.86
CA ASP A 192 3.73 -2.45 12.33
C ASP A 192 5.11 -1.93 12.74
N PRO A 193 5.68 -2.44 13.85
CA PRO A 193 6.94 -1.94 14.40
C PRO A 193 8.14 -2.13 13.46
N GLU A 194 8.05 -3.02 12.46
CA GLU A 194 9.12 -3.16 11.49
C GLU A 194 9.25 -1.92 10.61
N THR A 195 8.17 -1.16 10.39
CA THR A 195 8.14 0.01 9.49
C THR A 195 9.20 1.07 9.86
N ILE A 196 9.57 1.16 11.13
CA ILE A 196 10.52 2.17 11.63
C ILE A 196 11.97 1.68 11.76
N ILE A 197 12.26 0.39 11.51
CA ILE A 197 13.61 -0.19 11.72
C ILE A 197 14.70 0.57 10.93
N ASN A 198 14.36 1.00 9.72
CA ASN A 198 15.26 1.73 8.82
C ASN A 198 15.04 3.24 8.86
N PHE A 199 14.13 3.73 9.70
CA PHE A 199 13.91 5.16 9.80
C PHE A 199 15.08 5.83 10.52
N VAL A 200 15.51 6.98 9.97
CA VAL A 200 16.54 7.84 10.53
C VAL A 200 15.97 9.23 10.66
N ASP A 201 16.09 9.81 11.85
CA ASP A 201 15.69 11.19 12.06
C ASP A 201 16.61 12.17 11.35
N GLY A 202 16.07 13.34 11.01
CA GLY A 202 16.88 14.49 10.60
C GLY A 202 17.72 15.08 11.75
N PRO A 203 18.36 16.24 11.55
CA PRO A 203 19.20 16.88 12.57
C PRO A 203 18.47 17.23 13.88
N SER A 204 17.14 17.34 13.84
CA SER A 204 16.28 17.58 15.00
C SER A 204 14.91 16.92 14.82
N VAL A 205 14.18 16.77 15.93
CA VAL A 205 12.81 16.22 15.94
C VAL A 205 11.88 17.24 16.61
N GLU A 206 10.78 17.57 15.93
CA GLU A 206 9.71 18.41 16.50
C GLU A 206 8.47 17.54 16.70
N GLN A 207 8.18 17.18 17.96
CA GLN A 207 7.14 16.19 18.28
C GLN A 207 5.74 16.57 17.78
N ASP A 208 5.40 17.86 17.82
CA ASP A 208 4.11 18.40 17.42
C ASP A 208 4.08 18.90 15.97
N SER A 209 5.13 18.61 15.19
CA SER A 209 5.27 19.07 13.82
C SER A 209 4.64 18.12 12.81
N VAL A 210 4.02 18.73 11.80
CA VAL A 210 3.54 18.10 10.57
C VAL A 210 4.17 18.83 9.40
N GLY A 211 4.83 18.08 8.52
CA GLY A 211 5.47 18.58 7.31
C GLY A 211 5.08 17.75 6.10
N TYR A 212 5.77 17.97 4.99
CA TYR A 212 5.65 17.18 3.77
C TYR A 212 7.01 17.09 3.10
N ILE A 213 7.20 16.08 2.25
CA ILE A 213 8.44 15.90 1.48
C ILE A 213 8.07 15.92 0.01
N THR A 214 8.62 16.90 -0.72
CA THR A 214 8.61 16.96 -2.18
C THR A 214 10.05 16.75 -2.68
N PRO A 215 10.46 15.52 -3.06
CA PRO A 215 11.84 15.27 -3.45
C PRO A 215 12.24 16.03 -4.72
N GLY A 216 13.35 16.76 -4.67
CA GLY A 216 13.94 17.47 -5.80
C GLY A 216 15.29 16.91 -6.24
N ASN A 217 15.79 17.34 -7.40
CA ASN A 217 17.16 17.04 -7.85
C ASN A 217 18.16 18.07 -7.30
N ASP A 218 18.19 18.23 -5.97
CA ASP A 218 18.99 19.24 -5.27
C ASP A 218 20.06 18.62 -4.35
N GLY A 219 20.16 17.30 -4.32
CA GLY A 219 21.08 16.56 -3.46
C GLY A 219 20.55 16.30 -2.04
N THR A 220 19.35 16.79 -1.70
CA THR A 220 18.70 16.49 -0.42
C THR A 220 18.31 15.01 -0.36
N THR A 221 18.60 14.39 0.78
CA THR A 221 18.29 12.99 1.03
C THR A 221 17.34 12.86 2.21
N TYR A 222 16.54 11.79 2.23
CA TYR A 222 15.43 11.62 3.15
C TYR A 222 15.37 10.19 3.69
N SER A 223 14.81 10.05 4.88
CA SER A 223 14.32 8.78 5.42
C SER A 223 12.83 8.96 5.70
N ALA A 224 12.02 7.95 5.37
CA ALA A 224 10.58 8.05 5.51
C ALA A 224 9.95 6.68 5.74
N ALA A 225 8.84 6.71 6.47
CA ALA A 225 8.08 5.53 6.87
C ALA A 225 6.58 5.86 6.78
N TYR A 226 5.79 4.88 6.37
CA TYR A 226 4.34 4.96 6.22
C TYR A 226 3.70 3.65 6.69
N VAL A 227 2.60 3.76 7.41
CA VAL A 227 1.73 2.62 7.68
C VAL A 227 0.27 3.00 7.47
N SER A 228 -0.52 2.00 7.11
CA SER A 228 -1.97 2.01 7.24
C SER A 228 -2.45 0.71 7.89
N GLY A 229 -3.54 0.80 8.64
CA GLY A 229 -4.12 -0.37 9.29
C GLY A 229 -5.47 -0.08 9.94
N ILE A 230 -6.12 -1.15 10.39
CA ILE A 230 -7.36 -1.08 11.15
C ILE A 230 -7.02 -1.41 12.60
N GLU A 231 -7.14 -0.45 13.50
CA GLU A 231 -6.75 -0.62 14.90
C GLU A 231 -7.70 -1.55 15.66
N SER A 232 -7.16 -2.28 16.65
CA SER A 232 -7.96 -3.03 17.62
C SER A 232 -8.96 -2.12 18.34
N GLY A 233 -10.14 -2.64 18.65
CA GLY A 233 -11.23 -1.93 19.31
C GLY A 233 -12.07 -1.08 18.36
N LYS A 234 -11.71 -0.97 17.08
CA LYS A 234 -12.55 -0.35 16.06
C LYS A 234 -13.57 -1.36 15.52
N ASN A 235 -14.62 -0.84 14.88
CA ASN A 235 -15.65 -1.63 14.24
C ASN A 235 -15.70 -1.34 12.74
N LEU A 236 -15.93 -2.38 11.95
CA LEU A 236 -16.34 -2.25 10.56
C LEU A 236 -17.84 -2.50 10.43
N VAL A 237 -18.50 -1.76 9.55
CA VAL A 237 -19.95 -1.81 9.38
C VAL A 237 -20.26 -2.33 7.99
N ILE A 238 -20.88 -3.51 7.93
CA ILE A 238 -21.34 -4.11 6.68
C ILE A 238 -22.81 -3.74 6.49
N THR A 239 -23.15 -3.28 5.29
CA THR A 239 -24.53 -3.06 4.84
C THR A 239 -24.78 -3.97 3.64
N PHE A 240 -25.69 -4.93 3.80
CA PHE A 240 -26.14 -5.84 2.76
C PHE A 240 -27.19 -5.18 1.87
N ASN A 241 -27.17 -5.55 0.58
CA ASN A 241 -28.15 -5.07 -0.41
C ASN A 241 -29.57 -5.55 -0.09
N ASP A 242 -29.68 -6.80 0.36
CA ASP A 242 -30.93 -7.44 0.76
C ASP A 242 -30.91 -7.80 2.25
N ALA A 243 -32.10 -7.89 2.84
CA ALA A 243 -32.24 -8.34 4.23
C ALA A 243 -31.81 -9.79 4.39
N VAL A 244 -31.03 -10.06 5.45
CA VAL A 244 -30.58 -11.42 5.76
C VAL A 244 -31.74 -12.21 6.34
N LYS A 245 -32.25 -13.20 5.58
CA LYS A 245 -33.47 -13.94 5.94
C LYS A 245 -33.18 -15.08 6.92
N SER A 246 -32.19 -15.93 6.62
CA SER A 246 -31.74 -17.03 7.48
C SER A 246 -30.40 -17.60 7.00
N GLY A 247 -29.67 -18.29 7.88
CA GLY A 247 -28.43 -19.00 7.55
C GLY A 247 -27.15 -18.22 7.82
N SER A 248 -26.01 -18.85 7.51
CA SER A 248 -24.68 -18.24 7.54
C SER A 248 -24.37 -17.60 6.19
N ILE A 249 -23.77 -16.41 6.21
CA ILE A 249 -23.27 -15.73 5.01
C ILE A 249 -21.75 -15.67 5.11
N THR A 250 -21.06 -16.37 4.21
CA THR A 250 -19.63 -16.10 3.98
C THR A 250 -19.51 -14.84 3.14
N TRP A 251 -18.70 -13.89 3.61
CA TRP A 251 -18.47 -12.62 2.96
C TRP A 251 -16.99 -12.34 2.80
N LYS A 252 -16.64 -11.57 1.77
CA LYS A 252 -15.28 -11.12 1.50
C LYS A 252 -15.31 -9.65 1.09
N ALA A 253 -14.33 -8.89 1.55
CA ALA A 253 -14.05 -7.56 1.03
C ALA A 253 -12.58 -7.53 0.60
N SER A 254 -12.33 -7.13 -0.64
CA SER A 254 -10.97 -7.01 -1.19
C SER A 254 -10.60 -5.55 -1.29
N LEU A 255 -9.66 -5.12 -0.46
CA LEU A 255 -9.11 -3.78 -0.51
C LEU A 255 -8.10 -3.65 -1.67
N PRO A 256 -8.40 -2.90 -2.73
CA PRO A 256 -7.40 -2.63 -3.76
C PRO A 256 -6.31 -1.73 -3.18
N ILE A 257 -5.05 -2.12 -3.34
CA ILE A 257 -3.89 -1.32 -2.92
C ILE A 257 -2.96 -1.20 -4.13
N THR A 258 -2.60 0.02 -4.48
CA THR A 258 -1.59 0.29 -5.52
C THR A 258 -0.59 1.29 -5.00
N VAL A 259 0.70 1.02 -5.26
CA VAL A 259 1.79 1.96 -5.04
C VAL A 259 2.46 2.21 -6.37
N SER A 260 2.41 3.46 -6.84
CA SER A 260 3.12 3.93 -8.02
C SER A 260 4.22 4.92 -7.62
N TYR A 261 5.06 5.33 -8.57
CA TYR A 261 6.20 6.20 -8.31
C TYR A 261 6.25 7.33 -9.32
N VAL A 262 6.55 8.54 -8.84
CA VAL A 262 6.72 9.76 -9.64
C VAL A 262 8.01 10.49 -9.29
#